data_AF-A0A3F3PK09-F1
#
_entry.id   AF-A0A3F3PK09-F1
#
_cell.length_a   1.000
_cell.length_b   1.000
_cell.length_c   1.000
_cell.angle_alpha   90.00
_cell.angle_beta   90.00
_cell.angle_gamma   90.00
#
_symmetry.space_group_name_H-M   'P 1'
#
loop_
_entity.id
_entity.type
_entity.pdbx_description
1 polymer ?
#
loop_
_entity_poly.entity_id
_entity_poly.type
_entity_poly.pdbx_seq_one_letter_code
_entity_poly.pdbx_strand_id
1 'polypeptide(L)'
;MMDSYGITGMTLANTPPVTTNQWLQLGDDDPIFLGAKALQERYGLEINCYKNYVRLAAGYCHMPVILLQNPYKNHGEDFQDIFTPDSALTWIRNLLEDIGLDIEYNVPVHDICPMISDDWAQMKARTGQLSELRQAIRDAYELTAQYLEALQPSTVVILQCATNPCSVKKHAVLSSVEHPIAQLFCSSMEEAMQKKTRIVRFMQREIRLVPGFHPSRIKHESDPATKRLLAATLRDILSAVYVPYAQQINGSANAN
;
A
#
# COMPACT_ATOMS: atom_id res chain seq x y z
N MET A 1 10.80 -22.14 11.59
CA MET A 1 10.80 -21.41 12.88
C MET A 1 9.95 -20.17 12.64
N MET A 2 8.89 -19.97 13.42
CA MET A 2 8.04 -18.78 13.30
C MET A 2 8.68 -17.66 14.12
N ASP A 3 9.20 -16.65 13.44
CA ASP A 3 9.69 -15.44 14.09
C ASP A 3 8.49 -14.64 14.62
N SER A 4 8.50 -14.37 15.92
CA SER A 4 7.48 -13.58 16.61
C SER A 4 7.79 -12.08 16.45
N TYR A 5 6.88 -11.35 15.80
CA TYR A 5 6.99 -9.91 15.62
C TYR A 5 6.51 -9.17 16.89
N GLY A 6 7.37 -8.34 17.49
CA GLY A 6 7.02 -7.48 18.63
C GLY A 6 6.35 -6.18 18.18
N ILE A 7 5.39 -5.67 18.97
CA ILE A 7 4.63 -4.44 18.69
C ILE A 7 4.76 -3.47 19.87
N THR A 8 5.15 -2.22 19.61
CA THR A 8 5.15 -1.12 20.59
C THR A 8 4.34 0.07 20.06
N GLY A 9 3.47 0.68 20.88
CA GLY A 9 2.62 1.81 20.47
C GLY A 9 3.22 3.17 20.80
N MET A 10 3.14 4.14 19.88
CA MET A 10 3.56 5.54 20.08
C MET A 10 2.59 6.54 19.41
N THR A 11 2.54 7.77 19.93
CA THR A 11 1.79 8.91 19.36
C THR A 11 2.63 9.63 18.30
N LEU A 12 1.97 10.21 17.28
CA LEU A 12 2.62 10.97 16.19
C LEU A 12 3.39 12.19 16.74
N ALA A 13 4.68 12.01 17.02
CA ALA A 13 5.60 13.11 17.22
C ALA A 13 6.97 12.77 16.59
N ASN A 14 7.41 13.68 15.72
CA ASN A 14 8.74 13.83 15.14
C ASN A 14 9.25 12.67 14.26
N THR A 15 8.98 12.78 12.96
CA THR A 15 9.74 12.06 11.92
C THR A 15 11.19 12.55 11.96
N PRO A 16 12.19 11.66 12.09
CA PRO A 16 13.59 12.07 12.09
C PRO A 16 13.96 12.72 10.73
N PRO A 17 14.80 13.77 10.72
CA PRO A 17 15.23 14.39 9.48
C PRO A 17 16.15 13.45 8.71
N VAL A 18 15.80 13.13 7.46
CA VAL A 18 16.70 12.48 6.51
C VAL A 18 17.65 13.56 5.98
N THR A 19 18.93 13.45 6.29
CA THR A 19 19.97 14.33 5.74
C THR A 19 20.19 14.04 4.26
N THR A 20 20.24 15.11 3.47
CA THR A 20 20.54 15.22 2.02
C THR A 20 21.38 14.07 1.45
N ASN A 21 20.70 13.03 0.99
CA ASN A 21 21.21 12.10 -0.01
C ASN A 21 20.36 12.29 -1.25
N GLN A 22 20.98 12.24 -2.44
CA GLN A 22 20.26 12.21 -3.71
C GLN A 22 19.13 11.17 -3.59
N TRP A 23 17.91 11.61 -3.88
CA TRP A 23 16.74 10.75 -3.84
C TRP A 23 16.91 9.67 -4.92
N LEU A 24 17.35 8.47 -4.50
CA LEU A 24 17.48 7.32 -5.39
C LEU A 24 16.08 6.81 -5.73
N GLN A 25 15.75 6.84 -7.03
CA GLN A 25 14.49 6.33 -7.55
C GLN A 25 14.68 4.89 -8.04
N LEU A 26 13.76 4.01 -7.67
CA LEU A 26 13.65 2.68 -8.26
C LEU A 26 13.19 2.79 -9.71
N GLY A 27 13.99 2.23 -10.61
CA GLY A 27 13.63 2.04 -12.02
C GLY A 27 12.69 0.84 -12.21
N ASP A 28 11.97 0.79 -13.33
CA ASP A 28 11.06 -0.30 -13.67
C ASP A 28 11.78 -1.60 -14.07
N ASP A 29 13.09 -1.54 -14.29
CA ASP A 29 13.99 -2.65 -14.58
C ASP A 29 14.70 -3.21 -13.33
N ASP A 30 14.40 -2.68 -12.14
CA ASP A 30 15.05 -3.10 -10.90
C ASP A 30 14.77 -4.60 -10.60
N PRO A 31 15.81 -5.38 -10.22
CA PRO A 31 15.65 -6.80 -9.89
C PRO A 31 14.61 -7.11 -8.82
N ILE A 32 14.23 -6.15 -7.97
CA ILE A 32 13.15 -6.28 -6.99
C ILE A 32 11.82 -6.71 -7.64
N PHE A 33 11.61 -6.38 -8.93
CA PHE A 33 10.38 -6.68 -9.65
C PHE A 33 10.37 -8.05 -10.36
N LEU A 34 11.46 -8.82 -10.32
CA LEU A 34 11.51 -10.16 -10.94
C LEU A 34 10.46 -11.12 -10.35
N GLY A 35 10.22 -11.05 -9.04
CA GLY A 35 9.19 -11.86 -8.38
C GLY A 35 7.77 -11.53 -8.88
N ALA A 36 7.51 -10.26 -9.20
CA ALA A 36 6.23 -9.83 -9.73
C ALA A 36 6.00 -10.33 -11.14
N LYS A 37 7.04 -10.30 -11.99
CA LYS A 37 6.97 -10.89 -13.32
C LYS A 37 6.68 -12.40 -13.26
N ALA A 38 7.37 -13.12 -12.38
CA ALA A 38 7.11 -14.55 -12.17
C ALA A 38 5.68 -14.82 -11.67
N LEU A 39 5.14 -13.98 -10.79
CA LEU A 39 3.75 -14.09 -10.32
C LEU A 39 2.75 -13.86 -11.46
N GLN A 40 2.97 -12.84 -12.28
CA GLN A 40 2.14 -12.55 -13.46
C GLN A 40 2.11 -13.72 -14.44
N GLU A 41 3.27 -14.27 -14.78
CA GLU A 41 3.39 -15.41 -15.70
C GLU A 41 2.73 -16.67 -15.14
N ARG A 42 2.98 -16.97 -13.85
CA ARG A 42 2.46 -18.18 -13.19
C ARG A 42 0.94 -18.26 -13.19
N TYR A 43 0.28 -17.12 -13.00
CA TYR A 43 -1.18 -17.05 -12.87
C TYR A 43 -1.89 -16.52 -14.13
N GLY A 44 -1.13 -16.31 -15.22
CA GLY A 44 -1.67 -15.80 -16.48
C GLY A 44 -2.38 -14.47 -16.33
N LEU A 45 -1.86 -13.57 -15.49
CA LEU A 45 -2.45 -12.24 -15.30
C LEU A 45 -2.16 -11.37 -16.54
N GLU A 46 -3.01 -10.40 -16.82
CA GLU A 46 -2.79 -9.48 -17.93
C GLU A 46 -1.46 -8.72 -17.77
N ILE A 47 -0.77 -8.45 -18.88
CA ILE A 47 0.56 -7.83 -18.85
C ILE A 47 0.55 -6.45 -18.16
N ASN A 48 -0.54 -5.72 -18.32
CA ASN A 48 -0.73 -4.41 -17.72
C ASN A 48 -0.88 -4.49 -16.19
N CYS A 49 -1.36 -5.60 -15.62
CA CYS A 49 -1.36 -5.81 -14.17
C CYS A 49 0.06 -5.70 -13.61
N TYR A 50 1.05 -6.32 -14.28
CA TYR A 50 2.46 -6.23 -13.91
C TYR A 50 3.03 -4.84 -14.15
N LYS A 51 2.80 -4.25 -15.32
CA LYS A 51 3.32 -2.91 -15.64
C LYS A 51 2.81 -1.84 -14.66
N ASN A 52 1.52 -1.86 -14.35
CA ASN A 52 0.89 -0.92 -13.43
C ASN A 52 1.39 -1.14 -12.01
N TYR A 53 1.55 -2.40 -11.59
CA TYR A 53 2.18 -2.74 -10.32
C TYR A 53 3.59 -2.16 -10.21
N VAL A 54 4.45 -2.37 -11.21
CA VAL A 54 5.84 -1.85 -11.20
C VAL A 54 5.85 -0.33 -11.15
N ARG A 55 5.04 0.33 -11.98
CA ARG A 55 4.97 1.81 -12.01
C ARG A 55 4.48 2.42 -10.70
N LEU A 56 3.54 1.77 -10.00
CA LEU A 56 3.10 2.22 -8.68
C LEU A 56 4.11 1.92 -7.58
N ALA A 57 4.74 0.74 -7.62
CA ALA A 57 5.69 0.31 -6.60
C ALA A 57 7.09 0.91 -6.77
N ALA A 58 7.37 1.50 -7.94
CA ALA A 58 8.50 2.39 -8.17
C ALA A 58 8.34 3.70 -7.35
N GLY A 59 9.44 4.43 -7.21
CA GLY A 59 9.48 5.65 -6.39
C GLY A 59 10.81 5.77 -5.65
N TYR A 60 10.91 6.73 -4.73
CA TYR A 60 12.16 6.91 -4.01
C TYR A 60 12.35 5.87 -2.91
N CYS A 61 13.54 5.25 -2.83
CA CYS A 61 13.83 4.15 -1.90
C CYS A 61 13.61 4.49 -0.42
N HIS A 62 13.76 5.77 -0.06
CA HIS A 62 13.61 6.25 1.32
C HIS A 62 12.26 6.93 1.59
N MET A 63 11.36 6.95 0.61
CA MET A 63 10.01 7.47 0.79
C MET A 63 9.16 6.48 1.59
N PRO A 64 8.26 6.95 2.49
CA PRO A 64 7.29 6.08 3.13
C PRO A 64 6.42 5.37 2.09
N VAL A 65 6.26 4.05 2.24
CA VAL A 65 5.42 3.24 1.34
C VAL A 65 3.95 3.41 1.71
N ILE A 66 3.08 3.61 0.72
CA ILE A 66 1.63 3.45 0.90
C ILE A 66 1.27 2.01 0.61
N LEU A 67 0.72 1.31 1.61
CA LEU A 67 0.32 -0.09 1.48
C LEU A 67 -1.22 -0.22 1.42
N LEU A 68 -1.74 -0.56 0.24
CA LEU A 68 -3.14 -0.78 -0.10
C LEU A 68 -3.56 -2.26 0.07
N GLN A 69 -4.80 -2.59 -0.28
CA GLN A 69 -5.37 -3.93 -0.11
C GLN A 69 -5.03 -4.86 -1.28
N ASN A 70 -5.58 -4.53 -2.44
CA ASN A 70 -5.43 -5.24 -3.69
C ASN A 70 -5.89 -4.32 -4.82
N PRO A 71 -5.48 -4.58 -6.08
CA PRO A 71 -5.87 -3.75 -7.19
C PRO A 71 -7.39 -3.77 -7.45
N TYR A 72 -7.91 -2.63 -7.91
CA TYR A 72 -9.28 -2.54 -8.39
C TYR A 72 -9.45 -3.24 -9.75
N LYS A 73 -10.69 -3.48 -10.18
CA LYS A 73 -11.02 -4.29 -11.37
C LYS A 73 -10.42 -3.82 -12.71
N ASN A 74 -10.02 -2.55 -12.81
CA ASN A 74 -9.44 -1.95 -14.01
C ASN A 74 -7.91 -1.98 -14.00
N HIS A 75 -7.26 -2.76 -13.14
CA HIS A 75 -5.80 -2.78 -13.03
C HIS A 75 -5.08 -3.43 -14.23
N GLY A 76 -5.82 -4.10 -15.12
CA GLY A 76 -5.35 -4.57 -16.43
C GLY A 76 -5.45 -3.50 -17.55
N GLU A 77 -6.08 -2.36 -17.28
CA GLU A 77 -6.12 -1.25 -18.25
C GLU A 77 -4.77 -0.52 -18.31
N ASP A 78 -4.64 0.44 -19.23
CA ASP A 78 -3.46 1.30 -19.27
C ASP A 78 -3.34 2.15 -18.00
N PHE A 79 -2.12 2.54 -17.64
CA PHE A 79 -1.84 3.18 -16.35
C PHE A 79 -2.68 4.41 -16.05
N GLN A 80 -3.02 5.23 -17.07
CA GLN A 80 -3.86 6.40 -16.84
C GLN A 80 -5.32 6.04 -16.53
N ASP A 81 -5.78 4.89 -17.04
CA ASP A 81 -7.15 4.41 -16.90
C ASP A 81 -7.41 3.70 -15.57
N ILE A 82 -6.35 3.34 -14.82
CA ILE A 82 -6.50 2.81 -13.46
C ILE A 82 -7.05 3.88 -12.49
N PHE A 83 -6.85 5.16 -12.81
CA PHE A 83 -7.27 6.31 -12.02
C PHE A 83 -8.70 6.78 -12.34
N THR A 84 -9.69 5.94 -12.01
CA THR A 84 -11.10 6.35 -12.12
C THR A 84 -11.48 7.39 -11.06
N PRO A 85 -12.51 8.25 -11.28
CA PRO A 85 -12.92 9.27 -10.31
C PRO A 85 -13.20 8.75 -8.90
N ASP A 86 -13.53 7.47 -8.80
CA ASP A 86 -13.93 6.79 -7.58
C ASP A 86 -12.86 5.85 -6.98
N SER A 87 -11.70 5.73 -7.63
CA SER A 87 -10.65 4.82 -7.18
C SER A 87 -9.90 5.37 -5.98
N ALA A 88 -9.36 4.46 -5.15
CA ALA A 88 -8.45 4.84 -4.07
C ALA A 88 -7.18 5.51 -4.61
N LEU A 89 -6.68 5.06 -5.76
CA LEU A 89 -5.52 5.62 -6.43
C LEU A 89 -5.74 7.08 -6.83
N THR A 90 -6.89 7.43 -7.38
CA THR A 90 -7.21 8.85 -7.70
C THR A 90 -7.24 9.71 -6.45
N TRP A 91 -7.83 9.21 -5.35
CA TRP A 91 -7.86 9.96 -4.10
C TRP A 91 -6.45 10.23 -3.57
N ILE A 92 -5.58 9.22 -3.61
CA ILE A 92 -4.18 9.32 -3.18
C ILE A 92 -3.39 10.26 -4.10
N ARG A 93 -3.52 10.09 -5.42
CA ARG A 93 -2.87 10.93 -6.42
C ARG A 93 -3.20 12.40 -6.20
N ASN A 94 -4.49 12.74 -6.10
CA ASN A 94 -4.90 14.12 -5.89
C ASN A 94 -4.32 14.72 -4.60
N LEU A 95 -4.24 13.93 -3.52
CA LEU A 95 -3.61 14.39 -2.27
C LEU A 95 -2.11 14.63 -2.43
N LEU A 96 -1.41 13.71 -3.12
CA LEU A 96 0.03 13.84 -3.35
C LEU A 96 0.32 15.04 -4.26
N GLU A 97 -0.46 15.24 -5.31
CA GLU A 97 -0.38 16.39 -6.21
C GLU A 97 -0.62 17.71 -5.47
N ASP A 98 -1.62 17.77 -4.57
CA ASP A 98 -1.91 18.94 -3.70
C ASP A 98 -0.66 19.37 -2.89
N ILE A 99 0.26 18.45 -2.58
CA ILE A 99 1.50 18.71 -1.82
C ILE A 99 2.76 18.69 -2.69
N GLY A 100 2.62 18.61 -4.02
CA GLY A 100 3.75 18.63 -4.96
C GLY A 100 4.54 17.32 -5.03
N LEU A 101 3.88 16.18 -4.83
CA LEU A 101 4.42 14.85 -5.07
C LEU A 101 3.66 14.13 -6.18
N ASP A 102 4.38 13.36 -6.97
CA ASP A 102 3.84 12.51 -8.03
C ASP A 102 3.74 11.05 -7.55
N ILE A 103 2.58 10.43 -7.77
CA ILE A 103 2.31 9.04 -7.35
C ILE A 103 3.10 8.00 -8.15
N GLU A 104 3.47 8.30 -9.39
CA GLU A 104 4.25 7.42 -10.26
C GLU A 104 5.75 7.55 -9.98
N TYR A 105 6.24 8.76 -9.71
CA TYR A 105 7.68 9.00 -9.64
C TYR A 105 8.25 9.13 -8.23
N ASN A 106 7.45 9.52 -7.24
CA ASN A 106 8.00 9.89 -5.92
C ASN A 106 7.63 8.90 -4.83
N VAL A 107 6.40 8.41 -4.81
CA VAL A 107 5.84 7.65 -3.68
C VAL A 107 5.61 6.19 -4.08
N PRO A 108 6.31 5.22 -3.47
CA PRO A 108 6.00 3.82 -3.68
C PRO A 108 4.63 3.49 -3.11
N VAL A 109 3.72 3.09 -3.99
CA VAL A 109 2.38 2.59 -3.69
C VAL A 109 2.32 1.11 -4.01
N HIS A 110 2.01 0.30 -3.01
CA HIS A 110 2.04 -1.15 -3.11
C HIS A 110 0.77 -1.74 -2.51
N ASP A 111 0.25 -2.83 -3.06
CA ASP A 111 -0.87 -3.56 -2.47
C ASP A 111 -0.35 -4.70 -1.59
N ILE A 112 -0.97 -4.99 -0.44
CA ILE A 112 -0.58 -6.17 0.35
C ILE A 112 -0.76 -7.46 -0.47
N CYS A 113 -1.79 -7.53 -1.31
CA CYS A 113 -2.04 -8.59 -2.28
C CYS A 113 -1.92 -8.06 -3.71
N PRO A 114 -0.69 -7.87 -4.23
CA PRO A 114 -0.45 -7.22 -5.52
C PRO A 114 -0.95 -8.04 -6.71
N MET A 115 -1.37 -7.35 -7.78
CA MET A 115 -1.84 -7.89 -9.07
C MET A 115 -3.09 -8.79 -9.04
N ILE A 116 -3.53 -9.24 -7.87
CA ILE A 116 -4.72 -10.09 -7.70
C ILE A 116 -5.94 -9.22 -7.37
N SER A 117 -6.74 -8.87 -8.38
CA SER A 117 -7.96 -8.06 -8.19
C SER A 117 -9.14 -8.88 -7.68
N ASP A 118 -10.15 -8.19 -7.15
CA ASP A 118 -11.41 -8.81 -6.72
C ASP A 118 -12.12 -9.54 -7.87
N ASP A 119 -12.08 -9.01 -9.09
CA ASP A 119 -12.74 -9.60 -10.26
C ASP A 119 -12.03 -10.90 -10.70
N TRP A 120 -10.70 -10.90 -10.73
CA TRP A 120 -9.92 -12.12 -10.98
C TRP A 120 -10.21 -13.18 -9.91
N ALA A 121 -10.22 -12.76 -8.65
CA ALA A 121 -10.48 -13.63 -7.52
C ALA A 121 -11.90 -14.23 -7.55
N GLN A 122 -12.91 -13.42 -7.89
CA GLN A 122 -14.28 -13.87 -8.08
C GLN A 122 -14.41 -14.84 -9.26
N MET A 123 -13.71 -14.59 -10.37
CA MET A 123 -13.69 -15.48 -11.54
C MET A 123 -13.13 -16.86 -11.17
N LYS A 124 -11.99 -16.90 -10.45
CA LYS A 124 -11.41 -18.16 -9.94
C LYS A 124 -12.34 -18.88 -8.97
N ALA A 125 -13.03 -18.14 -8.10
CA ALA A 125 -13.99 -18.72 -7.17
C ALA A 125 -15.19 -19.34 -7.91
N ARG A 126 -15.75 -18.66 -8.91
CA ARG A 126 -16.90 -19.15 -9.71
C ARG A 126 -16.56 -20.35 -10.57
N THR A 127 -15.31 -20.46 -11.02
CA THR A 127 -14.83 -21.59 -11.84
C THR A 127 -14.33 -22.78 -11.00
N GLY A 128 -14.51 -22.74 -9.67
CA GLY A 128 -14.12 -23.83 -8.78
C GLY A 128 -12.61 -23.90 -8.49
N GLN A 129 -11.84 -22.90 -8.88
CA GLN A 129 -10.37 -22.85 -8.75
C GLN A 129 -9.91 -22.26 -7.40
N LEU A 130 -10.60 -22.61 -6.31
CA LEU A 130 -10.35 -22.03 -4.97
C LEU A 130 -8.95 -22.34 -4.42
N SER A 131 -8.40 -23.52 -4.73
CA SER A 131 -7.03 -23.87 -4.31
C SER A 131 -5.99 -23.01 -5.01
N GLU A 132 -6.16 -22.77 -6.31
CA GLU A 132 -5.28 -21.92 -7.10
C GLU A 132 -5.37 -20.46 -6.62
N LEU A 133 -6.59 -19.97 -6.37
CA LEU A 133 -6.84 -18.64 -5.81
C LEU A 133 -6.12 -18.43 -4.47
N ARG A 134 -6.25 -19.38 -3.53
CA ARG A 134 -5.60 -19.29 -2.22
C ARG A 134 -4.06 -19.33 -2.35
N GLN A 135 -3.54 -20.11 -3.29
CA GLN A 135 -2.10 -20.11 -3.55
C GLN A 135 -1.65 -18.78 -4.16
N ALA A 136 -2.41 -18.21 -5.09
CA ALA A 136 -2.10 -16.91 -5.68
C ALA A 136 -2.07 -15.78 -4.65
N ILE A 137 -3.04 -15.76 -3.72
CA ILE A 137 -3.07 -14.80 -2.62
C ILE A 137 -1.87 -14.99 -1.68
N ARG A 138 -1.52 -16.24 -1.34
CA ARG A 138 -0.34 -16.53 -0.52
C ARG A 138 0.95 -16.04 -1.19
N ASP A 139 1.12 -16.34 -2.47
CA ASP A 139 2.29 -15.94 -3.24
C ASP A 139 2.36 -14.41 -3.42
N ALA A 140 1.20 -13.74 -3.53
CA ALA A 140 1.12 -12.29 -3.54
C ALA A 140 1.53 -11.67 -2.19
N TYR A 141 1.13 -12.27 -1.06
CA TYR A 141 1.59 -11.84 0.27
C TYR A 141 3.09 -12.05 0.47
N GLU A 142 3.64 -13.15 -0.03
CA GLU A 142 5.08 -13.42 -0.01
C GLU A 142 5.85 -12.43 -0.88
N LEU A 143 5.33 -12.11 -2.08
CA LEU A 143 5.90 -11.08 -2.94
C LEU A 143 5.97 -9.71 -2.24
N THR A 144 4.92 -9.34 -1.50
CA THR A 144 4.95 -8.11 -0.68
C THR A 144 6.00 -8.17 0.43
N ALA A 145 6.18 -9.33 1.07
CA ALA A 145 7.22 -9.50 2.09
C ALA A 145 8.62 -9.26 1.49
N GLN A 146 8.89 -9.86 0.34
CA GLN A 146 10.16 -9.73 -0.40
C GLN A 146 10.39 -8.29 -0.86
N TYR A 147 9.36 -7.62 -1.38
CA TYR A 147 9.44 -6.21 -1.76
C TYR A 147 9.81 -5.32 -0.57
N LEU A 148 9.12 -5.46 0.57
CA LEU A 148 9.41 -4.68 1.76
C LEU A 148 10.79 -4.99 2.37
N GLU A 149 11.23 -6.24 2.28
CA GLU A 149 12.57 -6.65 2.73
C GLU A 149 13.69 -6.05 1.87
N ALA A 150 13.48 -5.96 0.56
CA ALA A 150 14.43 -5.39 -0.38
C ALA A 150 14.45 -3.86 -0.35
N LEU A 151 13.28 -3.21 -0.34
CA LEU A 151 13.15 -1.75 -0.28
C LEU A 151 13.58 -1.18 1.07
N GLN A 152 13.33 -1.93 2.16
CA GLN A 152 13.70 -1.55 3.52
C GLN A 152 13.13 -0.21 4.00
N PRO A 153 11.81 0.03 3.84
CA PRO A 153 11.22 1.30 4.24
C PRO A 153 11.28 1.48 5.76
N SER A 154 11.60 2.70 6.20
CA SER A 154 11.55 3.06 7.63
C SER A 154 10.12 3.31 8.11
N THR A 155 9.22 3.69 7.19
CA THR A 155 7.81 3.98 7.46
C THR A 155 6.93 3.35 6.39
N VAL A 156 5.82 2.75 6.82
CA VAL A 156 4.75 2.28 5.93
C VAL A 156 3.42 2.85 6.40
N VAL A 157 2.71 3.56 5.51
CA VAL A 157 1.32 3.99 5.72
C VAL A 157 0.40 2.84 5.30
N ILE A 158 -0.27 2.22 6.26
CA ILE A 158 -1.10 1.04 6.01
C ILE A 158 -2.56 1.46 5.78
N LEU A 159 -3.02 1.33 4.55
CA LEU A 159 -4.40 1.61 4.11
C LEU A 159 -5.18 0.31 3.82
N GLN A 160 -4.62 -0.82 4.23
CA GLN A 160 -5.25 -2.12 4.10
C GLN A 160 -6.00 -2.51 5.40
N CYS A 161 -7.27 -2.91 5.29
CA CYS A 161 -8.08 -3.39 6.42
C CYS A 161 -8.68 -4.79 6.19
N ALA A 162 -8.40 -5.41 5.04
CA ALA A 162 -9.03 -6.64 4.56
C ALA A 162 -8.77 -7.85 5.47
N THR A 163 -7.60 -7.92 6.10
CA THR A 163 -7.24 -9.01 7.03
C THR A 163 -7.47 -8.66 8.49
N ASN A 164 -8.14 -7.53 8.77
CA ASN A 164 -8.49 -7.15 10.14
C ASN A 164 -9.56 -8.12 10.66
N PRO A 165 -9.41 -8.72 11.86
CA PRO A 165 -10.41 -9.63 12.43
C PRO A 165 -11.85 -9.06 12.46
N CYS A 166 -12.00 -7.74 12.60
CA CYS A 166 -13.29 -7.06 12.58
C CYS A 166 -13.86 -6.84 11.15
N SER A 167 -13.05 -7.01 10.11
CA SER A 167 -13.40 -6.74 8.71
C SER A 167 -13.30 -7.96 7.78
N VAL A 168 -12.79 -9.10 8.26
CA VAL A 168 -12.62 -10.34 7.45
C VAL A 168 -13.88 -10.78 6.71
N LYS A 169 -15.07 -10.61 7.31
CA LYS A 169 -16.34 -10.98 6.65
C LYS A 169 -16.63 -10.17 5.39
N LYS A 170 -16.08 -8.96 5.28
CA LYS A 170 -16.24 -8.05 4.13
C LYS A 170 -15.23 -8.32 3.01
N HIS A 171 -14.12 -8.98 3.34
CA HIS A 171 -13.03 -9.30 2.41
C HIS A 171 -12.71 -10.79 2.45
N ALA A 172 -13.76 -11.63 2.39
CA ALA A 172 -13.69 -13.06 2.65
C ALA A 172 -12.64 -13.80 1.80
N VAL A 173 -12.37 -13.31 0.59
CA VAL A 173 -11.39 -13.92 -0.32
C VAL A 173 -9.96 -13.66 0.16
N LEU A 174 -9.57 -12.41 0.38
CA LEU A 174 -8.23 -12.07 0.89
C LEU A 174 -8.02 -12.64 2.29
N SER A 175 -9.02 -12.54 3.17
CA SER A 175 -8.94 -13.09 4.52
C SER A 175 -9.03 -14.63 4.58
N SER A 176 -9.22 -15.31 3.44
CA SER A 176 -9.24 -16.79 3.40
C SER A 176 -7.84 -17.40 3.52
N VAL A 177 -6.79 -16.58 3.42
CA VAL A 177 -5.40 -17.01 3.54
C VAL A 177 -4.80 -16.35 4.77
N GLU A 178 -4.43 -17.19 5.75
CA GLU A 178 -3.68 -16.72 6.90
C GLU A 178 -2.21 -16.52 6.52
N HIS A 179 -1.72 -15.29 6.66
CA HIS A 179 -0.35 -14.91 6.35
C HIS A 179 0.20 -13.90 7.37
N PRO A 180 1.40 -14.12 7.96
CA PRO A 180 1.95 -13.25 8.99
C PRO A 180 2.08 -11.80 8.53
N ILE A 181 2.53 -11.57 7.30
CA ILE A 181 2.69 -10.22 6.76
C ILE A 181 1.35 -9.50 6.59
N ALA A 182 0.33 -10.20 6.12
CA ALA A 182 -0.99 -9.60 5.96
C ALA A 182 -1.61 -9.23 7.31
N GLN A 183 -1.37 -10.02 8.37
CA GLN A 183 -1.80 -9.68 9.73
C GLN A 183 -0.96 -8.53 10.31
N LEU A 184 0.37 -8.60 10.17
CA LEU A 184 1.29 -7.61 10.71
C LEU A 184 1.06 -6.22 10.11
N PHE A 185 0.78 -6.12 8.82
CA PHE A 185 0.55 -4.85 8.10
C PHE A 185 -0.93 -4.47 7.98
N CYS A 186 -1.80 -5.06 8.80
CA CYS A 186 -3.21 -4.71 8.81
C CYS A 186 -3.49 -3.42 9.60
N SER A 187 -4.36 -2.56 9.07
CA SER A 187 -4.87 -1.38 9.76
C SER A 187 -6.25 -1.63 10.37
N SER A 188 -6.70 -0.70 11.22
CA SER A 188 -8.06 -0.63 11.73
C SER A 188 -8.59 0.81 11.68
N MET A 189 -9.91 0.95 11.59
CA MET A 189 -10.56 2.26 11.72
C MET A 189 -10.24 2.90 13.07
N GLU A 190 -10.20 2.11 14.14
CA GLU A 190 -9.92 2.62 15.48
C GLU A 190 -8.53 3.24 15.57
N GLU A 191 -7.49 2.53 15.11
CA GLU A 191 -6.12 3.04 15.13
C GLU A 191 -5.97 4.30 14.27
N ALA A 192 -6.56 4.31 13.08
CA ALA A 192 -6.53 5.44 12.17
C ALA A 192 -7.23 6.68 12.76
N MET A 193 -8.42 6.52 13.35
CA MET A 193 -9.16 7.62 13.97
C MET A 193 -8.45 8.17 15.21
N GLN A 194 -7.74 7.32 15.95
CA GLN A 194 -6.91 7.74 17.08
C GLN A 194 -5.53 8.25 16.65
N LYS A 195 -5.21 8.21 15.35
CA LYS A 195 -3.92 8.57 14.75
C LYS A 195 -2.74 7.90 15.48
N LYS A 196 -2.94 6.66 15.93
CA LYS A 196 -1.93 5.85 16.64
C LYS A 196 -0.91 5.34 15.64
N THR A 197 0.36 5.33 16.00
CA THR A 197 1.41 4.63 15.24
C THR A 197 1.92 3.44 16.02
N ARG A 198 2.47 2.46 15.31
CA ARG A 198 3.09 1.29 15.93
C ARG A 198 4.44 1.02 15.30
N ILE A 199 5.41 0.69 16.14
CA ILE A 199 6.70 0.18 15.68
C ILE A 199 6.60 -1.33 15.72
N VAL A 200 6.87 -1.95 14.58
CA VAL A 200 6.94 -3.40 14.47
C VAL A 200 8.35 -3.81 14.12
N ARG A 201 8.79 -4.95 14.64
CA ARG A 201 9.95 -5.62 14.07
C ARG A 201 9.50 -6.39 12.84
N PHE A 202 10.03 -6.08 11.66
CA PHE A 202 9.86 -6.88 10.45
C PHE A 202 11.24 -7.36 10.00
N MET A 203 11.39 -8.68 9.87
CA MET A 203 12.68 -9.34 9.80
C MET A 203 13.59 -8.89 10.97
N GLN A 204 14.69 -8.18 10.69
CA GLN A 204 15.62 -7.71 11.71
C GLN A 204 15.54 -6.21 11.97
N ARG A 205 14.52 -5.52 11.44
CA ARG A 205 14.44 -4.05 11.45
C ARG A 205 13.16 -3.54 12.08
N GLU A 206 13.24 -2.36 12.65
CA GLU A 206 12.07 -1.63 13.12
C GLU A 206 11.47 -0.83 11.97
N ILE A 207 10.17 -1.03 11.75
CA ILE A 207 9.39 -0.28 10.78
C ILE A 207 8.28 0.44 11.54
N ARG A 208 8.14 1.75 11.27
CA ARG A 208 7.03 2.54 11.78
C ARG A 208 5.82 2.34 10.87
N LEU A 209 4.76 1.75 11.41
CA LEU A 209 3.48 1.66 10.74
C LEU A 209 2.60 2.84 11.12
N VAL A 210 2.01 3.48 10.10
CA VAL A 210 1.05 4.57 10.23
C VAL A 210 -0.31 4.09 9.72
N PRO A 211 -1.18 3.62 10.62
CA PRO A 211 -2.56 3.24 10.34
C PRO A 211 -3.37 4.36 9.67
N GLY A 212 -3.91 4.06 8.49
CA GLY A 212 -5.00 4.79 7.88
C GLY A 212 -6.16 3.85 7.55
N PHE A 213 -7.02 4.23 6.63
CA PHE A 213 -8.07 3.36 6.11
C PHE A 213 -8.19 3.52 4.60
N HIS A 214 -8.71 2.48 3.96
CA HIS A 214 -8.83 2.47 2.50
C HIS A 214 -9.73 3.64 2.04
N PRO A 215 -9.30 4.45 1.04
CA PRO A 215 -10.06 5.63 0.60
C PRO A 215 -11.50 5.31 0.14
N SER A 216 -11.77 4.10 -0.34
CA SER A 216 -13.14 3.68 -0.71
C SER A 216 -14.13 3.79 0.45
N ARG A 217 -13.67 3.74 1.72
CA ARG A 217 -14.54 3.95 2.89
C ARG A 217 -15.20 5.33 2.89
N ILE A 218 -14.50 6.36 2.42
CA ILE A 218 -15.02 7.73 2.28
C ILE A 218 -16.12 7.76 1.23
N LYS A 219 -15.91 7.07 0.10
CA LYS A 219 -16.90 6.99 -0.99
C LYS A 219 -18.19 6.32 -0.51
N HIS A 220 -18.06 5.18 0.17
CA HIS A 220 -19.19 4.37 0.64
C HIS A 220 -19.89 4.94 1.88
N GLU A 221 -19.42 6.08 2.42
CA GLU A 221 -20.11 6.75 3.53
C GLU A 221 -21.27 7.61 3.00
N SER A 222 -22.47 7.35 3.53
CA SER A 222 -23.70 8.05 3.17
C SER A 222 -23.90 9.32 3.99
N ASP A 223 -23.46 9.33 5.26
CA ASP A 223 -23.62 10.50 6.12
C ASP A 223 -22.62 11.61 5.74
N PRO A 224 -23.07 12.81 5.33
CA PRO A 224 -22.16 13.87 4.87
C PRO A 224 -21.20 14.40 5.94
N ALA A 225 -21.58 14.36 7.22
CA ALA A 225 -20.70 14.79 8.31
C ALA A 225 -19.57 13.77 8.51
N THR A 226 -19.91 12.49 8.59
CA THR A 226 -18.95 11.38 8.71
C THR A 226 -18.04 11.30 7.49
N LYS A 227 -18.59 11.47 6.28
CA LYS A 227 -17.79 11.49 5.03
C LYS A 227 -16.71 12.58 5.06
N ARG A 228 -17.07 13.79 5.50
CA ARG A 228 -16.10 14.90 5.68
C ARG A 228 -15.07 14.60 6.75
N LEU A 229 -15.49 14.05 7.89
CA LEU A 229 -14.59 13.64 8.97
C LEU A 229 -13.57 12.59 8.49
N LEU A 230 -14.02 11.57 7.75
CA LEU A 230 -13.15 10.53 7.20
C LEU A 230 -12.16 11.13 6.18
N ALA A 231 -12.63 11.98 5.27
CA ALA A 231 -11.76 12.64 4.30
C ALA A 231 -10.68 13.51 4.98
N ALA A 232 -11.07 14.30 5.98
CA ALA A 232 -10.14 15.11 6.76
C ALA A 232 -9.15 14.24 7.54
N THR A 233 -9.61 13.16 8.17
CA THR A 233 -8.75 12.27 8.96
C THR A 233 -7.68 11.60 8.09
N LEU A 234 -8.07 11.05 6.94
CA LEU A 234 -7.10 10.41 6.05
C LEU A 234 -6.14 11.43 5.43
N ARG A 235 -6.64 12.62 5.09
CA ARG A 235 -5.80 13.73 4.59
C ARG A 235 -4.77 14.13 5.64
N ASP A 236 -5.16 14.32 6.89
CA ASP A 236 -4.25 14.65 7.98
C ASP A 236 -3.15 13.60 8.16
N ILE A 237 -3.50 12.31 8.12
CA ILE A 237 -2.55 11.21 8.28
C ILE A 237 -1.50 11.25 7.16
N LEU A 238 -1.95 11.34 5.91
CA LEU A 238 -1.05 11.33 4.77
C LEU A 238 -0.22 12.62 4.71
N SER A 239 -0.81 13.78 4.93
CA SER A 239 -0.08 15.05 4.97
C SER A 239 0.99 15.07 6.07
N ALA A 240 0.70 14.55 7.26
CA ALA A 240 1.68 14.46 8.34
C ALA A 240 2.89 13.58 7.99
N VAL A 241 2.69 12.56 7.14
CA VAL A 241 3.75 11.68 6.66
C VAL A 241 4.51 12.32 5.50
N TYR A 242 3.82 12.84 4.48
CA TYR A 242 4.41 13.15 3.18
C TYR A 242 4.82 14.61 2.97
N VAL A 243 4.20 15.59 3.65
CA VAL A 243 4.57 17.01 3.51
C VAL A 243 6.05 17.28 3.83
N PRO A 244 6.65 16.69 4.89
CA PRO A 244 8.07 16.88 5.15
C PRO A 244 8.97 16.40 4.00
N TYR A 245 8.60 15.32 3.31
CA TYR A 245 9.34 14.77 2.18
C TYR A 245 9.19 15.65 0.94
N ALA A 246 7.98 16.11 0.66
CA ALA A 246 7.71 17.05 -0.43
C ALA A 246 8.55 18.33 -0.29
N GLN A 247 8.63 18.88 0.93
CA GLN A 247 9.44 20.07 1.22
C GLN A 247 10.94 19.82 1.00
N GLN A 248 11.45 18.63 1.32
CA GLN A 248 12.85 18.27 1.11
C GLN A 248 13.18 18.11 -0.38
N ILE A 249 12.32 17.43 -1.14
CA ILE A 249 12.48 17.24 -2.59
C ILE A 249 12.44 18.59 -3.31
N ASN A 250 11.39 19.39 -3.06
CA ASN A 250 11.18 20.68 -3.71
C ASN A 250 12.17 21.75 -3.23
N GLY A 251 12.58 21.70 -1.96
CA GLY A 251 13.62 22.57 -1.41
C GLY A 251 15.00 22.29 -2.02
N SER A 252 15.31 21.02 -2.31
CA SER A 252 16.55 20.63 -2.98
C SER A 252 16.58 21.05 -4.45
N ALA A 253 15.42 21.08 -5.12
CA ALA A 253 15.30 21.52 -6.51
C ALA A 253 15.54 23.03 -6.70
N ASN A 254 15.27 23.85 -5.67
CA ASN A 254 15.45 25.31 -5.69
C ASN A 254 16.83 25.77 -5.19
N ALA A 255 17.68 24.85 -4.73
CA ALA A 255 19.02 25.15 -4.21
C ALA A 255 20.15 24.92 -5.23
N ASN A 256 19.80 24.50 -6.46
CA ASN A 256 20.73 24.27 -7.58
C ASN A 256 20.53 25.28 -8.70
#